data_AF-A0A527W0B1-F1
#
_entry.id   AF-A0A527W0B1-F1
#
_cell.length_a   1.000
_cell.length_b   1.000
_cell.length_c   1.000
_cell.angle_alpha   90.00
_cell.angle_beta   90.00
_cell.angle_gamma   90.00
#
_symmetry.space_group_name_H-M   'P 1'
#
loop_
_entity.id
_entity.type
_entity.pdbx_description
1 polymer ?
#
loop_
_entity_poly.entity_id
_entity_poly.type
_entity_poly.pdbx_seq_one_letter_code
_entity_poly.pdbx_strand_id
1 'polypeptide(L)' 'MSEKPLPVIRITYCTQCQWLLRAGWMAQELLSTFGTDLG' A
#
# COMPACT_ATOMS: atom_id res chain seq x y z
N MET A 1 -0.04 -12.92 25.06
CA MET A 1 -1.07 -12.35 24.17
C MET A 1 -0.47 -12.37 22.78
N SER A 2 -0.97 -13.18 21.84
CA SER A 2 -0.40 -13.23 20.48
C SER A 2 -0.84 -11.98 19.73
N GLU A 3 0.02 -10.97 19.64
CA GLU A 3 -0.23 -9.80 18.79
C GLU A 3 -0.17 -10.26 17.34
N LYS A 4 -1.28 -10.10 16.62
CA LYS A 4 -1.35 -10.47 15.20
C LYS A 4 -0.66 -9.34 14.41
N PRO A 5 0.30 -9.65 13.52
CA PRO A 5 0.95 -8.61 12.76
C PRO A 5 -0.07 -7.87 11.88
N LEU A 6 0.11 -6.56 11.77
CA LEU A 6 -0.68 -5.74 10.87
C LEU A 6 -0.50 -6.23 9.41
N PRO A 7 -1.55 -6.19 8.59
CA PRO A 7 -1.47 -6.57 7.19
C PRO A 7 -0.57 -5.63 6.37
N VAL A 8 0.14 -6.20 5.40
CA VAL A 8 1.05 -5.48 4.49
C VAL A 8 0.53 -5.58 3.06
N ILE A 9 0.44 -4.45 2.37
CA ILE A 9 0.00 -4.38 0.97
C ILE A 9 1.21 -4.13 0.06
N ARG A 10 1.34 -4.92 -1.01
CA ARG A 10 2.37 -4.74 -2.05
C ARG A 10 1.72 -4.41 -3.37
N ILE A 11 1.99 -3.22 -3.89
CA ILE A 11 1.52 -2.80 -5.22
C ILE A 11 2.60 -3.16 -6.25
N THR A 12 2.34 -4.19 -7.04
CA THR A 12 3.20 -4.54 -8.19
C THR A 12 2.73 -3.77 -9.40
N TYR A 13 3.64 -3.08 -10.08
CA TYR A 13 3.33 -2.31 -11.28
C TYR A 13 4.43 -2.45 -12.33
N CYS A 14 4.07 -2.21 -13.59
CA CYS A 14 5.01 -2.22 -14.71
C CYS A 14 5.83 -0.92 -14.72
N THR A 15 7.16 -1.05 -14.65
CA THR A 15 8.09 0.09 -14.66
C THR A 15 8.22 0.76 -16.03
N GLN A 16 7.96 0.02 -17.12
CA GLN A 16 8.03 0.54 -18.50
C GLN A 16 6.69 1.13 -19.00
N CYS A 17 5.62 1.02 -18.21
CA CYS A 17 4.28 1.44 -18.60
C CYS A 17 3.89 2.83 -18.06
N GLN A 18 4.83 3.54 -17.42
CA GLN A 18 4.58 4.84 -16.76
C GLN A 18 3.49 4.77 -15.67
N TRP A 19 3.40 3.64 -14.96
CA TRP A 19 2.39 3.44 -13.90
C TRP A 19 2.87 3.82 -12.49
N LEU A 20 4.12 4.27 -12.34
CA LEU A 20 4.70 4.65 -11.06
C LEU A 20 3.80 5.65 -10.30
N LEU A 21 3.34 6.71 -10.97
CA LEU A 21 2.51 7.74 -10.34
C LEU A 21 1.15 7.19 -9.88
N ARG A 22 0.53 6.32 -10.69
CA ARG A 22 -0.73 5.66 -10.32
C ARG A 22 -0.55 4.71 -9.14
N ALA A 23 0.54 3.95 -9.12
CA ALA A 23 0.87 3.08 -7.99
C ALA A 23 1.14 3.88 -6.71
N GLY A 24 1.85 4.99 -6.81
CA GLY A 24 2.08 5.92 -5.70
C GLY A 24 0.79 6.55 -5.17
N TRP A 25 -0.10 7.00 -6.06
CA TRP A 25 -1.41 7.52 -5.66
C TRP A 25 -2.25 6.46 -4.93
N MET A 26 -2.34 5.23 -5.45
CA MET A 26 -3.07 4.15 -4.75
C MET A 26 -2.46 3.85 -3.37
N ALA A 27 -1.13 3.93 -3.22
CA ALA A 27 -0.50 3.79 -1.91
C ALA A 27 -0.90 4.91 -0.94
N GLN A 28 -1.00 6.17 -1.41
CA GLN A 28 -1.44 7.30 -0.59
C GLN A 28 -2.90 7.16 -0.15
N GLU A 29 -3.81 6.76 -1.05
CA GLU A 29 -5.21 6.52 -0.70
C GLU A 29 -5.37 5.44 0.37
N LEU A 30 -4.62 4.33 0.23
CA LEU A 30 -4.60 3.25 1.22
C LEU A 30 -4.08 3.71 2.58
N LEU A 31 -2.96 4.44 2.60
CA LEU A 31 -2.37 4.95 3.85
C LEU A 31 -3.26 6.01 4.51
N SER A 32 -3.94 6.85 3.73
CA SER A 32 -4.86 7.86 4.26
C SER A 32 -6.12 7.23 4.84
N THR A 33 -6.58 6.10 4.28
CA THR A 33 -7.83 5.45 4.71
C THR A 33 -7.60 4.46 5.85
N PHE A 34 -6.49 3.71 5.80
CA PHE A 34 -6.22 2.57 6.69
C PHE A 34 -4.94 2.75 7.51
N GLY A 35 -4.49 3.98 7.74
CA GLY A 35 -3.18 4.26 8.33
C GLY A 35 -2.91 3.62 9.70
N THR A 36 -3.95 3.29 10.48
CA THR A 36 -3.83 2.57 11.77
C THR A 36 -3.91 1.06 11.64
N ASP A 37 -4.37 0.58 10.49
CA ASP A 37 -4.73 -0.82 10.26
C ASP A 37 -3.72 -1.54 9.35
N LEU A 38 -2.77 -0.79 8.76
CA LEU A 38 -1.68 -1.30 7.91
C LEU A 38 -0.33 -1.20 8.65
N GLY A 39 0.60 -2.12 8.33
CA GLY A 39 1.92 -2.23 8.97
C GLY A 39 3.10 -2.26 8.00
#